data_AF-A0A9E2UCY7-F1
#
_entry.id   AF-A0A9E2UCY7-F1
#
_cell.length_a   1.000
_cell.length_b   1.000
_cell.length_c   1.000
_cell.angle_alpha   90.00
_cell.angle_beta   90.00
_cell.angle_gamma   90.00
#
_symmetry.space_group_name_H-M   'P 1'
#
loop_
_entity.id
_entity.type
_entity.pdbx_description
1 polymer ?
#
loop_
_entity_poly.entity_id
_entity_poly.type
_entity_poly.pdbx_seq_one_letter_code
_entity_poly.pdbx_strand_id
1 'polypeptide(L)' 'MTTFEVPTLSTKRLRLRAFRASDLDAYAAMQANPEVMRYMVMGRTSTPAEVWRTMLMSVGSWALRGYG' A
#
# COMPACT_ATOMS: atom_id res chain seq x y z
N MET A 1 -22.33 -11.70 -2.35
CA MET A 1 -20.90 -11.35 -2.18
C MET A 1 -20.80 -10.38 -1.04
N THR A 2 -19.98 -10.66 -0.03
CA THR A 2 -19.74 -9.71 1.07
C THR A 2 -18.88 -8.57 0.54
N THR A 3 -19.43 -7.36 0.52
CA THR A 3 -18.72 -6.15 0.12
C THR A 3 -18.14 -5.50 1.37
N PHE A 4 -16.86 -5.16 1.36
CA PHE A 4 -16.23 -4.37 2.42
C PHE A 4 -15.87 -2.99 1.86
N GLU A 5 -16.01 -1.96 2.69
CA GLU A 5 -15.70 -0.59 2.32
C GLU A 5 -14.47 -0.13 3.10
N VAL A 6 -13.47 0.37 2.39
CA VAL A 6 -12.31 1.02 3.01
C VAL A 6 -12.56 2.52 2.99
N PRO A 7 -12.63 3.19 4.15
CA PRO A 7 -12.94 4.61 4.19
C PRO A 7 -11.87 5.44 3.49
N THR A 8 -12.29 6.52 2.83
CA THR A 8 -11.38 7.53 2.29
C THR A 8 -11.34 8.72 3.24
N LEU A 9 -10.17 9.02 3.79
CA LEU A 9 -9.94 10.18 4.64
C LEU A 9 -9.25 11.28 3.82
N SER A 10 -9.74 12.50 3.93
CA SER A 10 -9.17 13.65 3.22
C SER A 10 -8.85 14.77 4.19
N THR A 11 -7.70 15.41 3.99
CA THR A 11 -7.28 16.65 4.65
C THR A 11 -6.99 17.70 3.58
N LYS A 12 -6.57 18.90 3.99
CA LYS A 12 -6.21 19.97 3.04
C LYS A 12 -5.10 19.58 2.05
N ARG A 13 -4.21 18.63 2.40
CA ARG A 13 -3.04 18.27 1.59
C ARG A 13 -2.96 16.79 1.22
N LEU A 14 -3.72 15.93 1.89
CA LEU A 14 -3.54 14.48 1.79
C LEU A 14 -4.88 13.77 1.63
N ARG A 15 -4.86 12.66 0.90
CA ARG A 15 -5.96 11.71 0.78
C ARG A 15 -5.46 10.31 1.09
N LEU A 16 -6.00 9.70 2.14
CA LEU A 16 -5.77 8.31 2.49
C LEU A 16 -6.94 7.47 1.97
N ARG A 17 -6.65 6.42 1.21
CA ARG A 17 -7.63 5.51 0.60
C ARG A 17 -7.02 4.11 0.44
N ALA A 18 -7.85 3.11 0.16
CA ALA A 18 -7.38 1.79 -0.26
C ALA A 18 -6.45 1.87 -1.49
N PHE A 19 -5.49 0.95 -1.57
CA PHE A 19 -4.66 0.75 -2.75
C PHE A 19 -5.50 0.41 -3.99
N ARG A 20 -5.08 0.91 -5.14
CA ARG A 20 -5.61 0.62 -6.47
C ARG A 20 -4.49 0.05 -7.32
N ALA A 21 -4.82 -0.73 -8.34
CA ALA A 21 -3.83 -1.30 -9.25
C ALA A 21 -2.94 -0.22 -9.91
N SER A 22 -3.51 0.95 -10.21
CA SER A 22 -2.81 2.11 -10.76
C SER A 22 -1.72 2.69 -9.87
N ASP A 23 -1.65 2.32 -8.59
CA ASP A 23 -0.65 2.84 -7.66
C ASP A 23 0.68 2.10 -7.72
N LEU A 24 0.71 0.93 -8.37
CA LEU A 24 1.85 0.02 -8.32
C LEU A 24 3.13 0.72 -8.75
N ASP A 25 3.13 1.40 -9.90
CA ASP A 25 4.35 2.00 -10.46
C ASP A 25 4.93 3.07 -9.53
N ALA A 26 4.06 3.97 -9.03
CA ALA A 26 4.47 5.04 -8.11
C ALA A 26 4.95 4.48 -6.77
N TYR A 27 4.25 3.49 -6.21
CA TYR A 27 4.61 2.89 -4.94
C TYR A 27 5.88 2.03 -5.04
N ALA A 28 6.08 1.34 -6.16
CA ALA A 28 7.28 0.57 -6.44
C ALA A 28 8.50 1.49 -6.64
N ALA A 29 8.36 2.61 -7.36
CA ALA A 29 9.42 3.60 -7.48
C ALA A 29 9.83 4.17 -6.11
N MET A 30 8.86 4.45 -5.23
CA MET A 30 9.14 4.89 -3.86
C MET A 30 9.88 3.82 -3.03
N GLN A 31 9.45 2.56 -3.11
CA GLN A 31 10.10 1.44 -2.40
C GLN A 31 11.44 1.00 -3.03
N ALA A 32 11.75 1.44 -4.24
CA ALA A 32 13.05 1.24 -4.86
C ALA A 32 14.08 2.28 -4.39
N ASN A 33 13.66 3.35 -3.69
CA ASN A 33 14.56 4.38 -3.18
C ASN A 33 15.20 3.94 -1.83
N PRO A 34 16.54 3.77 -1.75
CA PRO A 34 17.21 3.35 -0.53
C PRO A 34 17.08 4.34 0.64
N GLU A 35 16.92 5.63 0.36
CA GLU A 35 16.72 6.64 1.41
C GLU A 35 15.36 6.48 2.09
N VAL A 36 14.31 6.27 1.29
CA VAL A 36 12.95 6.00 1.80
C VAL A 36 12.93 4.68 2.57
N MET A 37 13.63 3.67 2.05
CA MET A 37 13.64 2.33 2.63
C MET A 37 14.66 2.14 3.75
N ARG A 38 15.46 3.15 4.10
CA ARG A 38 16.53 3.04 5.11
C ARG A 38 16.06 2.43 6.42
N TYR A 39 14.84 2.75 6.84
CA TYR A 39 14.23 2.27 8.09
C TYR A 39 13.08 1.28 7.86
N MET A 40 12.89 0.82 6.62
CA MET A 40 11.86 -0.13 6.22
C MET A 40 12.53 -1.46 5.82
N VAL A 41 11.84 -2.59 5.98
CA VAL A 41 12.28 -3.91 5.45
C VAL A 41 13.78 -4.19 5.70
N MET A 42 14.25 -3.92 6.92
CA MET A 42 15.66 -4.08 7.32
C MET A 42 16.66 -3.33 6.42
N GLY A 43 16.28 -2.16 5.90
CA GLY A 43 17.12 -1.32 5.05
C GLY A 43 17.18 -1.75 3.57
N ARG A 44 16.40 -2.75 3.16
CA ARG A 44 16.39 -3.27 1.79
C ARG A 44 15.28 -2.62 0.96
N THR A 45 15.60 -2.31 -0.29
CA THR A 45 14.60 -1.89 -1.28
C THR A 45 13.74 -3.07 -1.74
N SER A 46 12.54 -2.77 -2.25
CA SER A 46 11.60 -3.81 -2.70
C SER A 46 11.52 -3.88 -4.22
N THR A 47 11.35 -5.08 -4.76
CA THR A 47 11.02 -5.29 -6.18
C THR A 47 9.54 -4.97 -6.45
N PRO A 48 9.15 -4.64 -7.69
CA PRO A 48 7.75 -4.40 -8.03
C PRO A 48 6.81 -5.57 -7.66
N ALA A 49 7.28 -6.82 -7.76
CA ALA A 49 6.50 -7.99 -7.39
C ALA A 49 6.26 -8.09 -5.86
N GLU A 50 7.24 -7.75 -5.04
CA GLU A 50 7.09 -7.69 -3.58
C GLU A 50 6.16 -6.54 -3.15
N VAL A 51 6.26 -5.40 -3.84
CA VAL A 51 5.37 -4.25 -3.63
C VAL A 51 3.94 -4.60 -3.98
N TRP A 52 3.72 -5.27 -5.12
CA TRP A 52 2.41 -5.76 -5.53
C TRP A 52 1.81 -6.70 -4.48
N ARG A 53 2.62 -7.66 -3.98
CA ARG A 53 2.16 -8.57 -2.92
C ARG A 53 1.77 -7.82 -1.65
N THR A 54 2.55 -6.80 -1.26
CA THR A 54 2.22 -5.95 -0.11
C THR A 54 0.89 -5.23 -0.29
N MET A 55 0.64 -4.64 -1.47
CA MET A 55 -0.63 -3.97 -1.79
C MET A 55 -1.83 -4.92 -1.68
N LEU A 56 -1.70 -6.13 -2.23
CA LEU A 56 -2.75 -7.15 -2.15
C LEU A 56 -3.00 -7.59 -0.70
N MET A 57 -1.96 -7.78 0.10
CA MET A 57 -2.09 -8.14 1.51
C MET A 57 -2.79 -7.03 2.31
N SER A 58 -2.48 -5.76 2.05
CA SER A 58 -3.17 -4.62 2.68
C SER A 58 -4.66 -4.62 2.36
N VAL A 59 -5.05 -4.76 1.09
CA VAL A 59 -6.47 -4.79 0.68
C VAL A 59 -7.18 -6.05 1.20
N GLY A 60 -6.54 -7.22 1.09
CA GLY A 60 -7.10 -8.49 1.57
C GLY A 60 -7.32 -8.50 3.08
N SER A 61 -6.49 -7.76 3.84
CA SER A 61 -6.68 -7.62 5.29
C SER A 61 -8.02 -6.99 5.66
N TRP A 62 -8.46 -5.99 4.90
CA TRP A 62 -9.78 -5.39 5.10
C TRP A 62 -10.91 -6.38 4.81
N ALA A 63 -10.77 -7.19 3.76
CA ALA A 63 -11.75 -8.21 3.43
C ALA A 63 -11.92 -9.26 4.55
N LEU A 64 -10.82 -9.62 5.22
CA LEU A 64 -10.80 -10.64 6.26
C LEU A 64 -11.18 -10.10 7.64
N ARG A 65 -10.76 -8.87 7.98
CA ARG A 65 -10.89 -8.31 9.34
C ARG A 65 -11.99 -7.26 9.47
N GLY A 66 -12.40 -6.63 8.38
CA GLY A 66 -13.30 -5.47 8.39
C GLY A 66 -12.63 -4.15 8.79
N TYR A 67 -11.32 -4.16 9.04
CA TYR A 67 -10.51 -2.98 9.38
C TYR A 67 -9.04 -3.17 8.97
N GLY A 68 -8.27 -2.09 8.88
CA GLY A 68 -6.84 -2.14 8.54
C GLY A 68 -6.09 -0.83 8.67
#